data_AF-A0A127M8S8-F1
#
_entry.id   AF-A0A127M8S8-F1
#
_cell.length_a   1.000
_cell.length_b   1.000
_cell.length_c   1.000
_cell.angle_alpha   90.00
_cell.angle_beta   90.00
_cell.angle_gamma   90.00
#
_symmetry.space_group_name_H-M   'P 1'
#
loop_
_entity.id
_entity.type
_entity.pdbx_description
1 polymer ?
#
loop_
_entity_poly.entity_id
_entity_poly.type
_entity_poly.pdbx_seq_one_letter_code
_entity_poly.pdbx_strand_id
1 'polypeptide(L)'
;MGLQQFIGIQARSSVDEKIIASIGAILSICAVFFVSDWLTNGTLAMTLLPSMGASAVLLLAVPHGTLSQPWPLFGGHVLSAGAGVVCALTINNIYLAAGCSVGLAILTMHVLRCIHPPGGATALVAVVGGDAIHNLGFSFLLFPTLINCIIIFSFSIIFNNLFHWRRYPSSLMKYDKSMYSPETSKIHVRHIQLAMESLDEVIDIAPEQIKYIIDKADELMLSESQASFNIVIGGLYTNGAAGQAWSVRRVIDISNHSNPAKKMIMYKTVDGAGKGKNGSGLLYEFKDWAKEVMKPVKKGPAPQDKHLSGPPR
;
A
#
# COMPACT_ATOMS: atom_id res chain seq x y z
N MET A 1 -15.53 -8.17 -21.58
CA MET A 1 -15.62 -7.33 -20.36
C MET A 1 -17.10 -7.11 -20.08
N GLY A 2 -17.61 -7.56 -18.94
CA GLY A 2 -19.03 -7.40 -18.60
C GLY A 2 -19.36 -5.94 -18.27
N LEU A 3 -20.61 -5.53 -18.51
CA LEU A 3 -21.10 -4.17 -18.24
C LEU A 3 -20.83 -3.70 -16.80
N GLN A 4 -20.93 -4.62 -15.83
CA GLN A 4 -20.62 -4.33 -14.42
C GLN A 4 -19.15 -3.96 -14.18
N GLN A 5 -18.22 -4.56 -14.93
CA GLN A 5 -16.80 -4.29 -14.82
C GLN A 5 -16.43 -2.97 -15.52
N PHE A 6 -17.14 -2.62 -16.61
CA PHE A 6 -16.99 -1.33 -17.26
C PHE A 6 -17.52 -0.16 -16.40
N ILE A 7 -18.64 -0.38 -15.68
CA ILE A 7 -19.22 0.61 -14.75
C ILE A 7 -18.45 0.66 -13.43
N GLY A 8 -17.69 -0.38 -13.09
CA GLY A 8 -16.88 -0.43 -11.87
C GLY A 8 -17.71 -0.59 -10.59
N ILE A 9 -18.79 -1.37 -10.62
CA ILE A 9 -19.60 -1.65 -9.42
C ILE A 9 -18.71 -2.38 -8.40
N GLN A 10 -18.49 -1.75 -7.25
CA GLN A 10 -17.63 -2.27 -6.18
C GLN A 10 -18.17 -3.55 -5.54
N ALA A 11 -17.27 -4.28 -4.86
CA ALA A 11 -17.59 -5.49 -4.12
C ALA A 11 -18.65 -5.23 -3.03
N ARG A 12 -19.40 -6.28 -2.66
CA ARG A 12 -20.49 -6.17 -1.69
C ARG A 12 -19.94 -5.97 -0.28
N SER A 13 -20.21 -4.82 0.33
CA SER A 13 -20.09 -4.64 1.78
C SER A 13 -21.34 -5.15 2.51
N SER A 14 -21.18 -5.51 3.79
CA SER A 14 -22.28 -5.98 4.64
C SER A 14 -23.37 -4.92 4.79
N VAL A 15 -24.62 -5.35 5.01
CA VAL A 15 -25.76 -4.43 5.17
C VAL A 15 -25.59 -3.58 6.42
N ASP A 16 -25.08 -4.17 7.49
CA ASP A 16 -24.82 -3.49 8.76
C ASP A 16 -23.82 -2.36 8.58
N GLU A 17 -22.73 -2.58 7.84
CA GLU A 17 -21.73 -1.55 7.57
C GLU A 17 -22.31 -0.36 6.81
N LYS A 18 -23.22 -0.61 5.85
CA LYS A 18 -23.92 0.46 5.11
C LYS A 18 -24.82 1.28 6.02
N ILE A 19 -25.55 0.63 6.93
CA ILE A 19 -26.44 1.31 7.88
C ILE A 19 -25.62 2.13 8.88
N ILE A 20 -24.56 1.55 9.45
CA ILE A 20 -23.67 2.20 10.40
C ILE A 20 -23.02 3.43 9.76
N ALA A 21 -22.47 3.30 8.55
CA ALA A 21 -21.88 4.41 7.81
C ALA A 21 -22.89 5.54 7.55
N SER A 22 -24.12 5.18 7.15
CA SER A 22 -25.19 6.15 6.88
C SER A 22 -25.61 6.92 8.12
N ILE A 23 -25.81 6.23 9.25
CA ILE A 23 -26.13 6.86 10.54
C ILE A 23 -24.98 7.76 10.99
N GLY A 24 -23.74 7.28 10.90
CA GLY A 24 -22.55 8.06 11.22
C GLY A 24 -22.47 9.35 10.40
N ALA A 25 -22.74 9.27 9.09
CA ALA A 25 -22.75 10.43 8.21
C ALA A 25 -23.83 11.45 8.62
N ILE A 26 -25.06 11.00 8.86
CA ILE A 26 -26.16 11.88 9.33
C ILE A 26 -25.75 12.60 10.62
N LEU A 27 -25.30 11.85 11.62
CA LEU A 27 -24.95 12.43 12.91
C LEU A 27 -23.76 13.39 12.81
N SER A 28 -22.75 13.05 12.00
CA SER A 28 -21.59 13.91 11.78
C SER A 28 -21.95 15.24 11.13
N ILE A 29 -22.81 15.22 10.11
CA ILE A 29 -23.25 16.45 9.42
C ILE A 29 -24.14 17.30 10.33
N CYS A 30 -25.06 16.67 11.09
CA CYS A 30 -25.83 17.38 12.11
C CYS A 30 -24.94 18.03 13.17
N ALA A 31 -23.88 17.35 13.60
CA ALA A 31 -22.93 17.89 14.56
C ALA A 31 -22.15 19.09 13.99
N VAL A 32 -21.68 19.01 12.74
CA VAL A 32 -21.03 20.16 12.09
C VAL A 32 -21.99 21.34 11.98
N PHE A 33 -23.22 21.12 11.51
CA PHE A 33 -24.24 22.18 11.47
C PHE A 33 -24.47 22.80 12.83
N PHE A 34 -24.76 22.00 13.87
CA PHE A 34 -25.10 22.51 15.19
C PHE A 34 -23.95 23.30 15.83
N VAL A 35 -22.72 22.76 15.79
CA VAL A 35 -21.56 23.40 16.42
C VAL A 35 -21.16 24.65 15.66
N SER A 36 -21.13 24.60 14.33
CA SER A 36 -20.77 25.78 13.52
C SER A 36 -21.85 26.85 13.56
N ASP A 37 -23.14 26.49 13.63
CA ASP A 37 -24.23 27.47 13.79
C ASP A 37 -24.11 28.21 15.13
N TRP A 38 -23.81 27.47 16.19
CA TRP A 38 -23.57 28.03 17.52
C TRP A 38 -22.34 28.95 17.56
N LEU A 39 -21.26 28.63 16.84
CA LEU A 39 -20.07 29.47 16.74
C LEU A 39 -20.26 30.72 15.86
N THR A 40 -21.12 30.62 14.83
CA THR A 40 -21.34 31.67 13.82
C THR A 40 -22.52 32.61 14.13
N ASN A 41 -23.25 32.35 15.23
CA ASN A 41 -24.53 33.01 15.55
C ASN A 41 -25.54 32.97 14.39
N GLY A 42 -25.65 31.85 13.69
CA GLY A 42 -26.71 31.64 12.69
C GLY A 42 -26.39 32.08 11.26
N THR A 43 -25.13 32.43 10.93
CA THR A 43 -24.78 32.80 9.55
C THR A 43 -24.58 31.56 8.70
N LEU A 44 -25.65 31.09 8.03
CA LEU A 44 -25.68 29.84 7.23
C LEU A 44 -24.49 29.68 6.26
N ALA A 45 -24.06 30.74 5.58
CA ALA A 45 -22.92 30.70 4.65
C ALA A 45 -21.58 30.35 5.35
N MET A 46 -21.48 30.63 6.64
CA MET A 46 -20.35 30.30 7.51
C MET A 46 -20.61 29.03 8.34
N THR A 47 -21.83 28.50 8.31
CA THR A 47 -22.22 27.33 9.12
C THR A 47 -21.70 26.02 8.54
N LEU A 48 -21.79 25.80 7.22
CA LEU A 48 -21.32 24.54 6.63
C LEU A 48 -20.70 24.75 5.25
N LEU A 49 -19.52 24.17 5.06
CA LEU A 49 -18.93 24.06 3.74
C LEU A 49 -19.50 22.83 3.00
N PRO A 50 -20.04 22.96 1.77
CA PRO A 50 -20.63 21.82 1.05
C PRO A 50 -19.71 20.60 0.91
N SER A 51 -18.40 20.82 0.88
CA SER A 51 -17.37 19.77 0.85
C SER A 51 -17.40 18.84 2.08
N MET A 52 -17.99 19.26 3.20
CA MET A 52 -18.11 18.42 4.40
C MET A 52 -19.01 17.21 4.17
N GLY A 53 -20.01 17.31 3.29
CA GLY A 53 -20.84 16.17 2.90
C GLY A 53 -20.00 15.05 2.28
N ALA A 54 -19.14 15.40 1.31
CA ALA A 54 -18.23 14.43 0.69
C ALA A 54 -17.13 13.93 1.65
N SER A 55 -16.70 14.79 2.59
CA SER A 55 -15.76 14.40 3.65
C SER A 55 -16.38 13.37 4.60
N ALA A 56 -17.66 13.55 4.97
CA ALA A 56 -18.41 12.58 5.77
C ALA A 56 -18.49 11.23 5.05
N VAL A 57 -18.75 11.23 3.74
CA VAL A 57 -18.74 9.99 2.94
C VAL A 57 -17.40 9.27 3.07
N LEU A 58 -16.28 9.96 2.93
CA LEU A 58 -14.96 9.33 3.06
C LEU A 58 -14.70 8.82 4.48
N LEU A 59 -14.88 9.68 5.49
CA LEU A 59 -14.52 9.36 6.88
C LEU A 59 -15.46 8.33 7.52
N LEU A 60 -16.71 8.21 7.06
CA LEU A 60 -17.71 7.30 7.64
C LEU A 60 -18.06 6.12 6.73
N ALA A 61 -17.89 6.17 5.41
CA ALA A 61 -18.09 4.98 4.58
C ALA A 61 -16.80 4.20 4.32
N VAL A 62 -15.65 4.88 4.34
CA VAL A 62 -14.34 4.26 4.07
C VAL A 62 -13.29 4.78 5.07
N PRO A 63 -13.46 4.55 6.39
CA PRO A 63 -12.60 5.15 7.42
C PRO A 63 -11.12 4.76 7.29
N HIS A 64 -10.81 3.56 6.78
CA HIS A 64 -9.44 3.10 6.57
C HIS A 64 -8.85 3.52 5.21
N GLY A 65 -9.64 4.17 4.36
CA GLY A 65 -9.18 4.68 3.07
C GLY A 65 -8.03 5.66 3.26
N THR A 66 -7.03 5.59 2.39
CA THR A 66 -5.87 6.50 2.44
C THR A 66 -6.29 7.96 2.35
N LEU A 67 -7.31 8.25 1.54
CA LEU A 67 -7.89 9.60 1.35
C LEU A 67 -8.71 10.10 2.55
N SER A 68 -9.11 9.20 3.45
CA SER A 68 -9.88 9.51 4.67
C SER A 68 -8.99 9.80 5.86
N GLN A 69 -7.68 9.59 5.76
CA GLN A 69 -6.74 9.78 6.87
C GLN A 69 -6.59 11.26 7.28
N PRO A 70 -6.10 11.56 8.49
CA PRO A 70 -6.07 12.93 9.01
C PRO A 70 -5.31 13.91 8.11
N TRP A 71 -4.15 13.52 7.56
CA TRP A 71 -3.34 14.42 6.74
C TRP A 71 -4.06 14.83 5.43
N PRO A 72 -4.61 13.90 4.63
CA PRO A 72 -5.53 14.25 3.55
C PRO A 72 -6.67 15.17 3.97
N LEU A 73 -7.41 14.88 5.04
CA LEU A 73 -8.53 15.72 5.47
C LEU A 73 -8.08 17.16 5.73
N PHE A 74 -7.15 17.36 6.66
CA PHE A 74 -6.75 18.71 7.09
C PHE A 74 -5.93 19.43 6.03
N GLY A 75 -4.89 18.78 5.50
CA GLY A 75 -4.04 19.34 4.46
C GLY A 75 -4.84 19.63 3.19
N GLY A 76 -5.63 18.66 2.75
CA GLY A 76 -6.44 18.78 1.55
C GLY A 76 -7.43 19.94 1.61
N HIS A 77 -8.15 20.13 2.72
CA HIS A 77 -9.05 21.28 2.85
C HIS A 77 -8.33 22.62 2.97
N VAL A 78 -7.34 22.74 3.88
CA VAL A 78 -6.69 24.03 4.17
C VAL A 78 -5.89 24.54 2.96
N LEU A 79 -5.16 23.66 2.28
CA LEU A 79 -4.40 24.03 1.08
C LEU A 79 -5.33 24.40 -0.08
N SER A 80 -6.42 23.66 -0.24
CA SER A 80 -7.42 23.96 -1.27
C SER A 80 -8.14 25.28 -1.00
N ALA A 81 -8.48 25.59 0.25
CA ALA A 81 -9.03 26.88 0.64
C ALA A 81 -8.06 28.02 0.30
N GLY A 82 -6.76 27.87 0.59
CA GLY A 82 -5.71 28.80 0.18
C GLY A 82 -5.65 29.02 -1.33
N ALA A 83 -5.60 27.93 -2.10
CA ALA A 83 -5.60 27.99 -3.57
C ALA A 83 -6.84 28.70 -4.12
N GLY A 84 -8.01 28.43 -3.54
CA GLY A 84 -9.28 29.08 -3.87
C GLY A 84 -9.28 30.58 -3.61
N VAL A 85 -8.87 31.00 -2.41
CA VAL A 85 -8.79 32.43 -2.03
C VAL A 85 -7.80 33.17 -2.92
N VAL A 86 -6.62 32.59 -3.21
CA VAL A 86 -5.64 33.20 -4.11
C VAL A 86 -6.24 33.42 -5.50
N CYS A 87 -6.93 32.43 -6.07
CA CYS A 87 -7.56 32.57 -7.38
C CYS A 87 -8.70 33.60 -7.37
N ALA A 88 -9.54 33.60 -6.34
CA ALA A 88 -10.63 34.56 -6.18
C ALA A 88 -10.13 36.02 -6.12
N LEU A 89 -8.97 36.26 -5.50
CA LEU A 89 -8.38 37.60 -5.38
C LEU A 89 -7.58 38.05 -6.61
N THR A 90 -7.09 37.12 -7.43
CA THR A 90 -6.14 37.44 -8.53
C THR A 90 -6.74 37.32 -9.92
N ILE A 91 -7.86 36.61 -10.08
CA ILE A 91 -8.45 36.31 -11.39
C ILE A 91 -9.87 36.90 -11.46
N ASN A 92 -10.05 37.94 -12.29
CA ASN A 92 -11.34 38.64 -12.42
C ASN A 92 -12.43 37.81 -13.11
N ASN A 93 -12.06 36.91 -14.03
CA ASN A 93 -13.04 36.05 -14.72
C ASN A 93 -13.40 34.85 -13.84
N ILE A 94 -14.65 34.76 -13.40
CA ILE A 94 -15.12 33.73 -12.46
C ILE A 94 -14.92 32.29 -12.97
N TYR A 95 -15.12 32.04 -14.27
CA TYR A 95 -14.96 30.69 -14.84
C TYR A 95 -13.49 30.27 -14.83
N LEU A 96 -12.59 31.19 -15.18
CA LEU A 96 -11.15 30.94 -15.13
C LEU A 96 -10.67 30.80 -13.69
N ALA A 97 -11.13 31.66 -12.77
CA ALA A 97 -10.80 31.58 -11.35
C ALA A 97 -11.22 30.23 -10.75
N ALA A 98 -12.42 29.74 -11.10
CA ALA A 98 -12.95 28.47 -10.64
C ALA A 98 -12.14 27.26 -11.17
N GLY A 99 -11.78 27.27 -12.46
CA GLY A 99 -10.95 26.23 -13.04
C GLY A 99 -9.53 26.22 -12.45
N CYS A 100 -8.91 27.40 -12.32
CA CYS A 100 -7.58 27.56 -11.75
C CYS A 100 -7.53 27.19 -10.27
N SER A 101 -8.56 27.51 -9.48
CA SER A 101 -8.58 27.17 -8.04
C SER A 101 -8.58 25.67 -7.82
N VAL A 102 -9.42 24.93 -8.55
CA VAL A 102 -9.47 23.47 -8.46
C VAL A 102 -8.18 22.84 -9.00
N GLY A 103 -7.64 23.33 -10.12
CA GLY A 103 -6.37 22.84 -10.66
C GLY A 103 -5.20 23.04 -9.71
N LEU A 104 -5.10 24.22 -9.09
CA LEU A 104 -4.05 24.53 -8.10
C LEU A 104 -4.24 23.74 -6.81
N ALA A 105 -5.48 23.53 -6.36
CA ALA A 105 -5.80 22.66 -5.23
C ALA A 105 -5.33 21.22 -5.50
N ILE A 106 -5.63 20.66 -6.67
CA ILE A 106 -5.18 19.33 -7.07
C ILE A 106 -3.64 19.25 -7.08
N LEU A 107 -2.97 20.24 -7.69
CA LEU A 107 -1.51 20.28 -7.75
C LEU A 107 -0.88 20.32 -6.36
N THR A 108 -1.33 21.22 -5.50
CA THR A 108 -0.82 21.37 -4.13
C THR A 108 -1.04 20.12 -3.30
N MET A 109 -2.22 19.49 -3.41
CA MET A 109 -2.50 18.22 -2.74
C MET A 109 -1.63 17.06 -3.24
N HIS A 110 -1.33 16.99 -4.54
CA HIS A 110 -0.42 15.97 -5.10
C HIS A 110 1.00 16.14 -4.57
N VAL A 111 1.52 17.37 -4.61
CA VAL A 111 2.89 17.68 -4.15
C VAL A 111 3.04 17.36 -2.66
N LEU A 112 2.05 17.72 -1.84
CA LEU A 112 2.08 17.53 -0.39
C LEU A 112 1.51 16.17 0.07
N ARG A 113 1.13 15.31 -0.88
CA ARG A 113 0.62 13.94 -0.64
C ARG A 113 -0.58 13.90 0.31
N CYS A 114 -1.48 14.86 0.17
CA CYS A 114 -2.69 15.01 0.99
C CYS A 114 -3.94 15.09 0.10
N ILE A 115 -4.01 14.25 -0.94
CA ILE A 115 -5.18 14.22 -1.82
C ILE A 115 -6.41 13.87 -0.99
N HIS A 116 -7.31 14.83 -0.93
CA HIS A 116 -8.63 14.69 -0.34
C HIS A 116 -9.61 15.33 -1.32
N PRO A 117 -10.29 14.54 -2.18
CA PRO A 117 -11.15 15.06 -3.24
C PRO A 117 -12.15 16.14 -2.78
N PRO A 118 -12.75 16.07 -1.57
CA PRO A 118 -13.59 17.14 -1.05
C PRO A 118 -12.91 18.52 -0.98
N GLY A 119 -11.58 18.58 -0.87
CA GLY A 119 -10.80 19.80 -0.94
C GLY A 119 -10.99 20.56 -2.26
N GLY A 120 -11.17 19.87 -3.39
CA GLY A 120 -11.47 20.52 -4.66
C GLY A 120 -12.75 21.37 -4.60
N ALA A 121 -13.80 20.86 -3.94
CA ALA A 121 -15.01 21.63 -3.69
C ALA A 121 -14.78 22.81 -2.74
N THR A 122 -13.91 22.66 -1.72
CA THR A 122 -13.49 23.78 -0.86
C THR A 122 -12.82 24.90 -1.64
N ALA A 123 -11.90 24.59 -2.57
CA ALA A 123 -11.27 25.58 -3.44
C ALA A 123 -12.29 26.29 -4.33
N LEU A 124 -13.25 25.54 -4.87
CA LEU A 124 -14.29 26.08 -5.73
C LEU A 124 -15.22 27.04 -4.96
N VAL A 125 -15.63 26.69 -3.75
CA VAL A 125 -16.50 27.52 -2.91
C VAL A 125 -15.85 28.88 -2.59
N ALA A 126 -14.54 28.93 -2.37
CA ALA A 126 -13.84 30.20 -2.18
C ALA A 126 -14.00 31.16 -3.38
N VAL A 127 -14.24 30.64 -4.58
CA VAL A 127 -14.46 31.44 -5.80
C VAL A 127 -15.94 31.74 -6.04
N VAL A 128 -16.83 30.76 -5.86
CA VAL A 128 -18.26 30.90 -6.23
C VAL A 128 -19.20 31.19 -5.05
N GLY A 129 -18.67 31.29 -3.83
CA GLY A 129 -19.43 31.40 -2.58
C GLY A 129 -20.09 32.76 -2.31
N GLY A 130 -19.92 33.74 -3.22
CA GLY A 130 -20.48 35.09 -3.09
C GLY A 130 -19.83 35.95 -2.01
N ASP A 131 -20.38 37.14 -1.78
CA ASP A 131 -19.79 38.18 -0.93
C ASP A 131 -19.51 37.71 0.49
N ALA A 132 -20.39 36.89 1.08
CA ALA A 132 -20.21 36.36 2.43
C ALA A 132 -18.92 35.54 2.56
N ILE A 133 -18.55 34.77 1.54
CA ILE A 133 -17.31 33.99 1.50
C ILE A 133 -16.12 34.86 1.08
N HIS A 134 -16.28 35.71 0.07
CA HIS A 134 -15.21 36.58 -0.42
C HIS A 134 -14.71 37.55 0.64
N ASN A 135 -15.61 38.11 1.46
CA ASN A 135 -15.27 39.02 2.55
C ASN A 135 -14.42 38.37 3.65
N LEU A 136 -14.41 37.04 3.76
CA LEU A 136 -13.53 36.34 4.70
C LEU A 136 -12.06 36.39 4.27
N GLY A 137 -11.79 36.48 2.97
CA GLY A 137 -10.43 36.37 2.42
C GLY A 137 -9.72 35.13 2.96
N PHE A 138 -8.50 35.31 3.47
CA PHE A 138 -7.74 34.20 4.06
C PHE A 138 -8.31 33.67 5.39
N SER A 139 -9.22 34.40 6.04
CA SER A 139 -9.95 33.86 7.20
C SER A 139 -10.78 32.63 6.82
N PHE A 140 -11.14 32.46 5.54
CA PHE A 140 -11.84 31.28 5.01
C PHE A 140 -11.13 29.95 5.33
N LEU A 141 -9.79 29.96 5.42
CA LEU A 141 -8.98 28.78 5.77
C LEU A 141 -9.24 28.32 7.20
N LEU A 142 -9.38 29.27 8.12
CA LEU A 142 -9.68 28.98 9.52
C LEU A 142 -11.17 28.73 9.69
N PHE A 143 -11.98 29.65 9.17
CA PHE A 143 -13.41 29.69 9.32
C PHE A 143 -14.11 29.93 7.98
N PRO A 144 -14.94 28.99 7.49
CA PRO A 144 -15.44 27.81 8.19
C PRO A 144 -14.56 26.55 8.01
N THR A 145 -13.50 26.60 7.19
CA THR A 145 -12.84 25.39 6.69
C THR A 145 -12.22 24.53 7.78
N LEU A 146 -11.21 25.04 8.51
CA LEU A 146 -10.50 24.26 9.52
C LEU A 146 -11.41 23.85 10.68
N ILE A 147 -12.31 24.73 11.13
CA ILE A 147 -13.27 24.42 12.20
C ILE A 147 -14.17 23.24 11.80
N ASN A 148 -14.76 23.27 10.61
CA ASN A 148 -15.59 22.17 10.12
C ASN A 148 -14.79 20.86 10.05
N CYS A 149 -13.52 20.90 9.61
CA CYS A 149 -12.63 19.73 9.61
C CYS A 149 -12.39 19.19 11.01
N ILE A 150 -12.15 20.05 12.01
CA ILE A 150 -11.95 19.62 13.41
C ILE A 150 -13.20 18.94 13.96
N ILE A 151 -14.38 19.51 13.72
CA ILE A 151 -15.65 18.97 14.22
C ILE A 151 -15.92 17.60 13.59
N ILE A 152 -15.88 17.50 12.26
CA ILE A 152 -16.17 16.24 11.57
C ILE A 152 -15.14 15.17 11.93
N PHE A 153 -13.86 15.53 12.02
CA PHE A 153 -12.80 14.60 12.42
C PHE A 153 -13.01 14.06 13.82
N SER A 154 -13.33 14.93 14.78
CA SER A 154 -13.59 14.54 16.17
C SER A 154 -14.78 13.58 16.24
N PHE A 155 -15.86 13.89 15.51
CA PHE A 155 -17.02 13.02 15.44
C PHE A 155 -16.68 11.67 14.80
N SER A 156 -15.95 11.66 13.68
CA SER A 156 -15.54 10.43 12.99
C SER A 156 -14.63 9.57 13.84
N ILE A 157 -13.71 10.14 14.62
CA ILE A 157 -12.92 9.38 15.61
C ILE A 157 -13.85 8.72 16.63
N ILE A 158 -14.73 9.49 17.25
CA ILE A 158 -15.61 8.97 18.31
C ILE A 158 -16.50 7.86 17.76
N PHE A 159 -17.21 8.13 16.67
CA PHE A 159 -18.19 7.22 16.08
C PHE A 159 -17.55 5.93 15.56
N ASN A 160 -16.48 6.04 14.77
CA ASN A 160 -15.84 4.86 14.18
C ASN A 160 -15.18 3.97 15.25
N ASN A 161 -14.61 4.56 16.31
CA ASN A 161 -13.99 3.78 17.39
C ASN A 161 -14.98 3.08 18.34
N LEU A 162 -16.30 3.27 18.17
CA LEU A 162 -17.32 2.44 18.84
C LEU A 162 -17.32 1.00 18.34
N PHE A 163 -16.81 0.75 17.12
CA PHE A 163 -16.79 -0.54 16.47
C PHE A 163 -15.35 -1.02 16.29
N HIS A 164 -15.06 -2.24 16.75
CA HIS A 164 -13.68 -2.73 16.80
C HIS A 164 -13.01 -2.88 15.42
N TRP A 165 -13.80 -3.16 14.37
CA TRP A 165 -13.34 -3.30 12.98
C TRP A 165 -13.23 -1.96 12.25
N ARG A 166 -13.67 -0.84 12.84
CA ARG A 166 -13.67 0.50 12.20
C ARG A 166 -12.66 1.46 12.82
N ARG A 167 -11.64 0.97 13.52
CA ARG A 167 -10.75 1.85 14.29
C ARG A 167 -10.12 2.95 13.42
N TYR A 168 -10.32 4.19 13.83
CA TYR A 168 -9.92 5.38 13.07
C TYR A 168 -9.18 6.39 13.97
N PRO A 169 -8.04 6.96 13.53
CA PRO A 169 -7.35 6.71 12.26
C PRO A 169 -6.74 5.31 12.17
N SER A 170 -6.41 4.89 10.95
CA SER A 170 -5.87 3.54 10.65
C SER A 170 -4.63 3.18 11.46
N SER A 171 -3.84 4.16 11.90
CA SER A 171 -2.68 3.96 12.79
C SER A 171 -3.03 3.36 14.16
N LEU A 172 -4.29 3.43 14.58
CA LEU A 172 -4.77 2.81 15.82
C LEU A 172 -5.17 1.34 15.64
N MET A 173 -5.23 0.86 14.40
CA MET A 173 -5.59 -0.51 14.08
C MET A 173 -4.38 -1.42 14.31
N LYS A 174 -4.57 -2.49 15.09
CA LYS A 174 -3.55 -3.50 15.34
C LYS A 174 -3.75 -4.64 14.36
N TYR A 175 -2.87 -4.72 13.36
CA TYR A 175 -2.82 -5.88 12.48
C TYR A 175 -2.26 -7.07 13.24
N ASP A 176 -2.93 -8.22 13.17
CA ASP A 176 -2.33 -9.48 13.58
C ASP A 176 -1.22 -9.78 12.58
N LYS A 177 0.04 -9.65 13.03
CA LYS A 177 1.22 -10.09 12.28
C LYS A 177 1.27 -11.60 12.35
N SER A 178 0.27 -12.29 11.80
CA SER A 178 0.39 -13.71 11.56
C SER A 178 1.64 -13.90 10.70
N MET A 179 2.61 -14.63 11.25
CA MET A 179 3.95 -14.86 10.68
C MET A 179 3.88 -15.89 9.53
N TYR A 180 2.80 -15.86 8.76
CA TYR A 180 2.57 -16.76 7.65
C TYR A 180 3.21 -16.14 6.41
N SER A 181 4.26 -16.78 5.91
CA SER A 181 4.88 -16.47 4.61
C SER A 181 4.41 -17.51 3.59
N PRO A 182 3.22 -17.35 2.99
CA PRO A 182 2.78 -18.24 1.93
C PRO A 182 3.67 -18.11 0.70
N GLU A 183 3.79 -19.18 -0.08
CA GLU A 183 4.21 -19.08 -1.47
C GLU A 183 3.19 -18.23 -2.24
N THR A 184 3.48 -16.94 -2.41
CA THR A 184 2.60 -15.92 -3.01
C THR A 184 2.27 -16.22 -4.48
N SER A 185 3.10 -17.00 -5.17
CA SER A 185 2.93 -17.41 -6.56
C SER A 185 1.67 -18.26 -6.82
N LYS A 186 1.07 -18.87 -5.78
CA LYS A 186 -0.16 -19.67 -5.85
C LYS A 186 -1.44 -18.88 -5.56
N ILE A 187 -1.34 -17.59 -5.24
CA ILE A 187 -2.50 -16.76 -4.91
C ILE A 187 -3.18 -16.30 -6.21
N HIS A 188 -4.37 -16.82 -6.52
CA HIS A 188 -5.17 -16.37 -7.66
C HIS A 188 -6.10 -15.20 -7.28
N VAL A 189 -6.58 -14.46 -8.29
CA VAL A 189 -7.56 -13.35 -8.10
C VAL A 189 -8.78 -13.80 -7.30
N ARG A 190 -9.27 -15.03 -7.51
CA ARG A 190 -10.37 -15.61 -6.71
C ARG A 190 -10.07 -15.66 -5.22
N HIS A 191 -8.84 -15.98 -4.82
CA HIS A 191 -8.45 -16.02 -3.41
C HIS A 191 -8.46 -14.62 -2.80
N ILE A 192 -8.02 -13.61 -3.57
CA ILE A 192 -8.06 -12.20 -3.16
C ILE A 192 -9.51 -11.75 -3.00
N GLN A 193 -10.38 -12.06 -3.96
CA GLN A 193 -11.80 -11.73 -3.89
C GLN A 193 -12.46 -12.35 -2.65
N LEU A 194 -12.25 -13.64 -2.39
CA LEU A 194 -12.80 -14.30 -1.21
C LEU A 194 -12.25 -13.71 0.10
N ALA A 195 -10.97 -13.34 0.14
CA ALA A 195 -10.39 -12.67 1.29
C ALA A 195 -11.05 -11.30 1.52
N MET A 196 -11.20 -10.49 0.47
CA MET A 196 -11.91 -9.20 0.55
C MET A 196 -13.36 -9.36 0.99
N GLU A 197 -14.08 -10.40 0.56
CA GLU A 197 -15.46 -10.69 0.98
C GLU A 197 -15.54 -11.18 2.44
N SER A 198 -14.49 -11.83 2.94
CA SER A 198 -14.42 -12.33 4.33
C SER A 198 -14.02 -11.26 5.35
N LEU A 199 -13.45 -10.15 4.88
CA LEU A 199 -13.05 -9.04 5.73
C LEU A 199 -14.23 -8.08 5.88
N ASP A 200 -14.59 -7.74 7.11
CA ASP A 200 -15.55 -6.67 7.42
C ASP A 200 -14.94 -5.26 7.22
N GLU A 201 -14.06 -5.12 6.23
CA GLU A 201 -13.36 -3.88 5.88
C GLU A 201 -13.63 -3.48 4.43
N VAL A 202 -13.88 -2.18 4.21
CA VAL A 202 -14.03 -1.62 2.87
C VAL A 202 -12.65 -1.41 2.25
N ILE A 203 -12.29 -2.25 1.27
CA ILE A 203 -11.04 -2.15 0.50
C ILE A 203 -11.32 -1.50 -0.86
N ASP A 204 -10.81 -0.29 -1.06
CA ASP A 204 -11.01 0.51 -2.29
C ASP A 204 -9.95 0.21 -3.36
N ILE A 205 -9.75 -1.07 -3.67
CA ILE A 205 -8.81 -1.55 -4.72
C ILE A 205 -9.41 -2.78 -5.39
N ALA A 206 -9.38 -2.84 -6.72
CA ALA A 206 -9.89 -4.01 -7.44
C ALA A 206 -9.01 -5.26 -7.18
N PRO A 207 -9.60 -6.47 -7.05
CA PRO A 207 -8.83 -7.70 -6.82
C PRO A 207 -7.72 -7.95 -7.84
N GLU A 208 -7.92 -7.54 -9.10
CA GLU A 208 -6.94 -7.65 -10.18
C GLU A 208 -5.74 -6.74 -9.97
N GLN A 209 -5.94 -5.55 -9.40
CA GLN A 209 -4.85 -4.62 -9.08
C GLN A 209 -4.00 -5.17 -7.93
N ILE A 210 -4.63 -5.78 -6.91
CA ILE A 210 -3.91 -6.45 -5.83
C ILE A 210 -3.07 -7.60 -6.38
N LYS A 211 -3.63 -8.42 -7.29
CA LYS A 211 -2.87 -9.49 -7.95
C LYS A 211 -1.68 -8.95 -8.76
N TYR A 212 -1.87 -7.85 -9.49
CA TYR A 212 -0.79 -7.20 -10.22
C TYR A 212 0.34 -6.73 -9.29
N ILE A 213 0.00 -6.15 -8.13
CA ILE A 213 1.00 -5.75 -7.13
C ILE A 213 1.76 -6.97 -6.59
N ILE A 214 1.06 -8.07 -6.26
CA ILE A 214 1.69 -9.32 -5.81
C ILE A 214 2.64 -9.88 -6.87
N ASP A 215 2.21 -9.92 -8.14
CA ASP A 215 3.05 -10.42 -9.24
C ASP A 215 4.28 -9.54 -9.46
N LYS A 216 4.12 -8.22 -9.35
CA LYS A 216 5.24 -7.29 -9.48
C LYS A 216 6.22 -7.40 -8.32
N ALA A 217 5.72 -7.62 -7.11
CA ALA A 217 6.57 -7.87 -5.94
C ALA A 217 7.34 -9.19 -6.08
N ASP A 218 6.69 -10.26 -6.57
CA ASP A 218 7.35 -11.54 -6.86
C ASP A 218 8.43 -11.38 -7.94
N GLU A 219 8.15 -10.65 -9.03
CA GLU A 219 9.13 -10.31 -10.06
C GLU A 219 10.34 -9.55 -9.50
N LEU A 220 10.11 -8.56 -8.63
CA LEU A 220 11.19 -7.77 -8.00
C LEU A 220 12.04 -8.65 -7.05
N MET A 221 11.41 -9.44 -6.18
CA MET A 221 12.10 -10.39 -5.30
C MET A 221 12.98 -11.36 -6.11
N LEU A 222 12.44 -11.91 -7.20
CA LEU A 222 13.18 -12.80 -8.11
C LEU A 222 14.35 -12.08 -8.79
N SER A 223 14.20 -10.80 -9.13
CA SER A 223 15.28 -10.00 -9.73
C SER A 223 16.40 -9.69 -8.74
N GLU A 224 16.08 -9.41 -7.48
CA GLU A 224 17.06 -9.13 -6.42
C GLU A 224 17.84 -10.38 -6.02
N SER A 225 17.17 -11.54 -5.92
CA SER A 225 17.82 -12.84 -5.68
C SER A 225 18.85 -13.21 -6.76
N GLN A 226 18.72 -12.67 -7.98
CA GLN A 226 19.70 -12.92 -9.04
C GLN A 226 21.04 -12.19 -8.87
N ALA A 227 21.13 -11.19 -7.98
CA ALA A 227 22.25 -10.26 -7.91
C ALA A 227 23.45 -10.72 -7.06
N SER A 228 23.34 -11.80 -6.27
CA SER A 228 24.43 -12.24 -5.39
C SER A 228 25.57 -12.94 -6.14
N PHE A 229 25.27 -13.77 -7.14
CA PHE A 229 26.22 -14.29 -8.14
C PHE A 229 25.51 -15.05 -9.27
N ASN A 230 26.13 -15.08 -10.46
CA ASN A 230 25.59 -15.84 -11.60
C ASN A 230 25.77 -17.35 -11.39
N ILE A 231 24.64 -18.06 -11.32
CA ILE A 231 24.62 -19.52 -11.32
C ILE A 231 24.94 -20.00 -12.73
N VAL A 232 26.00 -20.79 -12.87
CA VAL A 232 26.46 -21.34 -14.15
C VAL A 232 26.42 -22.86 -14.14
N ILE A 233 26.15 -23.47 -15.29
CA ILE A 233 26.21 -24.92 -15.47
C ILE A 233 27.63 -25.41 -15.13
N GLY A 234 27.72 -26.50 -14.36
CA GLY A 234 28.97 -27.04 -13.83
C GLY A 234 29.48 -26.34 -12.57
N GLY A 235 28.93 -25.19 -12.19
CA GLY A 235 29.27 -24.47 -10.96
C GLY A 235 28.94 -25.27 -9.70
N LEU A 236 29.74 -25.08 -8.66
CA LEU A 236 29.60 -25.71 -7.34
C LEU A 236 29.19 -24.65 -6.34
N TYR A 237 28.13 -24.89 -5.59
CA TYR A 237 27.56 -23.93 -4.66
C TYR A 237 27.26 -24.59 -3.33
N THR A 238 27.46 -23.85 -2.23
CA THR A 238 27.14 -24.31 -0.88
C THR A 238 26.07 -23.43 -0.24
N ASN A 239 25.29 -24.02 0.67
CA ASN A 239 24.35 -23.28 1.50
C ASN A 239 24.97 -22.57 2.71
N GLY A 240 26.27 -22.74 2.97
CA GLY A 240 26.94 -22.12 4.11
C GLY A 240 26.40 -22.55 5.49
N ALA A 241 25.59 -23.62 5.55
CA ALA A 241 25.03 -24.12 6.80
C ALA A 241 26.09 -24.84 7.64
N ALA A 242 25.92 -24.88 8.96
CA ALA A 242 26.80 -25.64 9.84
C ALA A 242 26.32 -27.10 10.05
N GLY A 243 27.26 -28.02 10.25
CA GLY A 243 26.97 -29.39 10.69
C GLY A 243 26.20 -30.23 9.65
N GLN A 244 25.18 -30.95 10.10
CA GLN A 244 24.48 -31.95 9.27
C GLN A 244 23.62 -31.38 8.14
N ALA A 245 23.33 -30.07 8.15
CA ALA A 245 22.58 -29.39 7.08
C ALA A 245 23.50 -28.83 5.98
N TRP A 246 24.82 -28.82 6.18
CA TRP A 246 25.79 -28.36 5.19
C TRP A 246 25.73 -29.23 3.94
N SER A 247 25.68 -28.62 2.76
CA SER A 247 25.62 -29.33 1.50
C SER A 247 26.28 -28.54 0.38
N VAL A 248 26.86 -29.27 -0.57
CA VAL A 248 27.44 -28.71 -1.81
C VAL A 248 26.72 -29.33 -3.00
N ARG A 249 26.17 -28.49 -3.86
CA ARG A 249 25.45 -28.89 -5.07
C ARG A 249 26.19 -28.41 -6.30
N ARG A 250 26.34 -29.30 -7.28
CA ARG A 250 26.83 -28.99 -8.62
C ARG A 250 25.63 -28.77 -9.54
N VAL A 251 25.63 -27.68 -10.27
CA VAL A 251 24.60 -27.42 -11.29
C VAL A 251 24.85 -28.29 -12.51
N ILE A 252 23.84 -29.02 -12.94
CA ILE A 252 23.88 -29.91 -14.10
C ILE A 252 23.28 -29.22 -15.32
N ASP A 253 22.14 -28.55 -15.15
CA ASP A 253 21.43 -27.87 -16.23
C ASP A 253 20.54 -26.74 -15.69
N ILE A 254 20.22 -25.77 -16.54
CA ILE A 254 19.31 -24.67 -16.26
C ILE A 254 18.36 -24.52 -17.46
N SER A 255 17.06 -24.62 -17.21
CA SER A 255 16.08 -24.51 -18.28
C SER A 255 16.02 -23.09 -18.85
N ASN A 256 15.81 -23.01 -20.17
CA ASN A 256 15.59 -21.75 -20.85
C ASN A 256 14.09 -21.43 -20.88
N HIS A 257 13.65 -20.55 -20.00
CA HIS A 257 12.27 -20.06 -19.97
C HIS A 257 12.26 -18.52 -19.99
N SER A 258 11.36 -17.92 -20.76
CA SER A 258 11.24 -16.46 -20.90
C SER A 258 10.86 -15.78 -19.58
N ASN A 259 9.95 -16.38 -18.83
CA ASN A 259 9.62 -15.97 -17.46
C ASN A 259 10.68 -16.48 -16.44
N PRO A 260 11.41 -15.60 -15.74
CA PRO A 260 12.38 -15.97 -14.71
C PRO A 260 11.82 -16.82 -13.56
N ALA A 261 10.55 -16.60 -13.18
CA ALA A 261 9.87 -17.32 -12.10
C ALA A 261 9.65 -18.80 -12.43
N LYS A 262 9.73 -19.19 -13.71
CA LYS A 262 9.53 -20.57 -14.20
C LYS A 262 10.81 -21.24 -14.65
N LYS A 263 11.97 -20.60 -14.50
CA LYS A 263 13.26 -21.23 -14.80
C LYS A 263 13.53 -22.34 -13.78
N MET A 264 13.84 -23.52 -14.29
CA MET A 264 14.15 -24.71 -13.50
C MET A 264 15.65 -24.94 -13.50
N ILE A 265 16.17 -25.50 -12.41
CA ILE A 265 17.56 -25.91 -12.28
C ILE A 265 17.63 -27.37 -11.88
N MET A 266 18.51 -28.12 -12.56
CA MET A 266 18.87 -29.48 -12.18
C MET A 266 20.25 -29.46 -11.54
N TYR A 267 20.39 -30.17 -10.41
CA TYR A 267 21.63 -30.22 -9.67
C TYR A 267 21.90 -31.62 -9.11
N LYS A 268 23.17 -31.88 -8.80
CA LYS A 268 23.62 -33.06 -8.08
C LYS A 268 24.31 -32.65 -6.79
N THR A 269 23.91 -33.23 -5.67
CA THR A 269 24.61 -33.03 -4.40
C THR A 269 25.92 -33.80 -4.43
N VAL A 270 27.02 -33.07 -4.44
CA VAL A 270 28.37 -33.66 -4.53
C VAL A 270 29.01 -33.85 -3.17
N ASP A 271 28.55 -33.12 -2.14
CA ASP A 271 29.05 -33.27 -0.78
C ASP A 271 28.04 -32.85 0.29
N GLY A 272 28.28 -33.29 1.53
CA GLY A 272 27.43 -32.99 2.67
C GLY A 272 26.08 -33.72 2.67
N ALA A 273 25.06 -33.06 3.23
CA ALA A 273 23.72 -33.61 3.41
C ALA A 273 23.10 -34.06 2.07
N GLY A 274 22.77 -35.34 1.95
CA GLY A 274 22.17 -35.89 0.73
C GLY A 274 23.16 -36.13 -0.42
N LYS A 275 24.47 -36.27 -0.12
CA LYS A 275 25.52 -36.60 -1.08
C LYS A 275 25.12 -37.75 -2.01
N GLY A 276 25.38 -37.57 -3.30
CA GLY A 276 25.10 -38.54 -4.36
C GLY A 276 23.71 -38.42 -4.99
N LYS A 277 22.76 -37.71 -4.33
CA LYS A 277 21.41 -37.52 -4.86
C LYS A 277 21.35 -36.44 -5.94
N ASN A 278 20.49 -36.66 -6.92
CA ASN A 278 20.10 -35.64 -7.89
C ASN A 278 18.83 -34.92 -7.39
N GLY A 279 18.65 -33.67 -7.78
CA GLY A 279 17.46 -32.88 -7.49
C GLY A 279 17.17 -31.86 -8.58
N SER A 280 15.94 -31.36 -8.56
CA SER A 280 15.48 -30.28 -9.42
C SER A 280 14.63 -29.31 -8.61
N GLY A 281 14.65 -28.04 -8.96
CA GLY A 281 13.83 -27.01 -8.32
C GLY A 281 13.77 -25.74 -9.14
N LEU A 282 13.14 -24.70 -8.59
CA LEU A 282 13.10 -23.39 -9.24
C LEU A 282 14.46 -22.71 -9.09
N LEU A 283 14.90 -22.00 -10.14
CA LEU A 283 16.22 -21.38 -10.16
C LEU A 283 16.41 -20.37 -9.02
N TYR A 284 15.36 -19.62 -8.67
CA TYR A 284 15.42 -18.65 -7.58
C TYR A 284 15.55 -19.31 -6.21
N GLU A 285 14.86 -20.43 -5.96
CA GLU A 285 15.01 -21.19 -4.71
C GLU A 285 16.44 -21.70 -4.54
N PHE A 286 17.05 -22.15 -5.64
CA PHE A 286 18.44 -22.58 -5.61
C PHE A 286 19.40 -21.40 -5.37
N LYS A 287 19.14 -20.24 -5.97
CA LYS A 287 19.92 -19.01 -5.71
C LYS A 287 19.81 -18.59 -4.25
N ASP A 288 18.62 -18.67 -3.66
CA ASP A 288 18.41 -18.30 -2.28
C ASP A 288 19.07 -19.31 -1.30
N TRP A 289 19.04 -20.60 -1.67
CA TRP A 289 19.79 -21.66 -0.99
C TRP A 289 21.30 -21.48 -1.11
N ALA A 290 21.83 -21.05 -2.26
CA ALA A 290 23.25 -20.90 -2.51
C ALA A 290 23.79 -19.62 -1.84
N LYS A 291 24.70 -19.77 -0.89
CA LYS A 291 25.35 -18.65 -0.20
C LYS A 291 26.73 -18.32 -0.75
N GLU A 292 27.45 -19.33 -1.24
CA GLU A 292 28.82 -19.15 -1.75
C GLU A 292 29.12 -20.09 -2.92
N VAL A 293 30.08 -19.68 -3.75
CA VAL A 293 30.65 -20.49 -4.84
C VAL A 293 31.85 -21.27 -4.31
N MET A 294 31.81 -22.59 -4.47
CA MET A 294 32.88 -23.50 -4.05
C MET A 294 33.86 -23.79 -5.19
N LYS A 295 35.16 -23.82 -4.88
CA LYS A 295 36.19 -24.31 -5.79
C LYS A 295 36.71 -25.66 -5.28
N PRO A 296 36.78 -26.70 -6.13
CA PRO A 296 37.35 -27.98 -5.72
C PRO A 296 38.84 -27.78 -5.42
N VAL A 297 39.29 -28.25 -4.25
CA VAL A 297 40.72 -28.31 -3.92
C VAL A 297 41.36 -29.37 -4.81
N LYS A 298 42.32 -28.98 -5.66
CA LYS A 298 43.13 -29.96 -6.40
C LYS A 298 43.88 -30.83 -5.39
N LYS A 299 43.61 -32.14 -5.38
CA LYS A 299 44.44 -33.10 -4.64
C LYS A 299 45.87 -33.01 -5.19
N GLY A 300 46.82 -32.56 -4.36
CA GLY A 300 48.24 -32.78 -4.61
C GLY A 300 48.56 -34.29 -4.62
N PRO A 301 49.68 -34.71 -5.23
CA PRO A 301 50.02 -36.13 -5.32
C PRO A 301 50.15 -36.74 -3.91
N ALA A 302 49.70 -38.00 -3.78
CA ALA A 302 49.73 -38.73 -2.52
C ALA A 302 51.16 -38.79 -1.94
N PRO A 303 51.34 -38.75 -0.61
CA PRO A 303 52.66 -38.92 -0.02
C PRO A 303 53.19 -40.31 -0.39
N GLN A 304 54.39 -40.36 -0.98
CA GLN A 304 55.09 -41.63 -1.22
C GLN A 304 55.44 -42.27 0.12
N ASP A 305 55.07 -43.54 0.30
CA ASP A 305 55.49 -44.39 1.41
C ASP A 305 57.02 -44.41 1.51
N LYS A 306 57.56 -43.82 2.58
CA LYS A 306 58.96 -44.06 2.97
C LYS A 306 59.04 -45.35 3.77
N HIS A 307 59.20 -46.45 3.05
CA HIS A 307 59.81 -47.65 3.59
C HIS A 307 61.33 -47.41 3.71
N LEU A 308 61.90 -47.54 4.93
CA LEU A 308 62.97 -48.50 5.27
C LEU A 308 63.84 -48.11 6.48
N SER A 309 64.16 -49.18 7.21
CA SER A 309 65.40 -49.47 7.95
C SER A 309 65.70 -48.72 9.26
N GLY A 310 65.53 -49.46 10.37
CA GLY A 310 66.27 -49.21 11.61
C GLY A 310 67.75 -49.60 11.48
N PRO A 311 68.63 -49.15 12.39
CA PRO A 311 70.05 -49.45 12.32
C PRO A 311 70.39 -50.78 13.03
N PRO A 312 71.48 -51.46 12.63
CA PRO A 312 71.89 -52.71 13.25
C PRO A 312 72.74 -52.48 14.51
N ARG A 313 72.42 -53.29 15.54
CA ARG A 313 73.17 -53.61 16.78
C ARG A 313 73.82 -52.47 17.56
#